data_AF-A0A537E0H7-F1
#
_entry.id   AF-A0A537E0H7-F1
#
_cell.length_a   1.000
_cell.length_b   1.000
_cell.length_c   1.000
_cell.angle_alpha   90.00
_cell.angle_beta   90.00
_cell.angle_gamma   90.00
#
_symmetry.space_group_name_H-M   'P 1'
#
loop_
_entity.id
_entity.type
_entity.pdbx_description
1 polymer ?
#
loop_
_entity_poly.entity_id
_entity_poly.type
_entity_poly.pdbx_seq_one_letter_code
_entity_poly.pdbx_strand_id
1 'polypeptide(L)'
;MRLPVLFKFAKVLMISRLRSTRRSIVSKSITSRPILIALIGSVLFVAGLFFGYETTVFLGYGTSLTGPVAHQLVVTIFGGVPLFLVGFYFTMGLLWEVNASTEAESTDTINWLPITPAEYVAASALSTSYTYSPLLMVAFGYSLPIGVLTGNLAGFLVLVPIALLSTSLGSVSVEILRSALASASTAFNRLGGRITVIMRIVGIILILLVTQLLFSGVFL
;
A
#
# COMPACT_ATOMS: atom_id res chain seq x y z
N MET A 1 7.92 -12.15 -20.47
CA MET A 1 8.39 -11.95 -19.08
C MET A 1 8.81 -13.28 -18.50
N ARG A 2 9.99 -13.34 -17.87
CA ARG A 2 10.47 -14.55 -17.20
C ARG A 2 9.96 -14.59 -15.75
N LEU A 3 8.81 -15.24 -15.49
CA LEU A 3 8.17 -15.29 -14.17
C LEU A 3 9.12 -15.69 -13.01
N PRO A 4 9.98 -16.71 -13.14
CA PRO A 4 10.90 -17.08 -12.04
C PRO A 4 11.91 -15.98 -11.72
N VAL A 5 12.38 -15.26 -12.74
CA VAL A 5 13.31 -14.14 -12.60
C VAL A 5 12.61 -12.97 -11.93
N LEU A 6 11.36 -12.68 -12.34
CA LEU A 6 10.53 -11.63 -11.75
C LEU A 6 10.31 -11.81 -10.25
N PHE A 7 9.90 -13.00 -9.80
CA PHE A 7 9.68 -13.26 -8.38
C PHE A 7 10.99 -13.17 -7.57
N LYS A 8 12.08 -13.69 -8.13
CA LYS A 8 13.40 -13.63 -7.48
C LYS A 8 13.90 -12.18 -7.39
N PHE A 9 13.67 -11.39 -8.42
CA PHE A 9 14.03 -9.97 -8.46
C PHE A 9 13.15 -9.12 -7.52
N ALA A 10 11.84 -9.35 -7.50
CA ALA A 10 10.92 -8.70 -6.56
C ALA A 10 11.33 -8.96 -5.09
N LYS A 11 11.73 -10.20 -4.78
CA LYS A 11 12.26 -10.55 -3.46
C LYS A 11 13.55 -9.79 -3.12
N VAL A 12 14.46 -9.63 -4.07
CA VAL A 12 15.72 -8.88 -3.87
C VAL A 12 15.42 -7.40 -3.60
N LEU A 13 14.57 -6.78 -4.42
CA LEU A 13 14.14 -5.38 -4.22
C LEU A 13 13.52 -5.19 -2.84
N MET A 14 12.61 -6.08 -2.43
CA MET A 14 11.98 -6.02 -1.11
C MET A 14 13.01 -6.11 0.03
N ILE A 15 13.98 -7.04 -0.07
CA ILE A 15 15.05 -7.15 0.93
C ILE A 15 15.91 -5.88 0.95
N SER A 16 16.17 -5.27 -0.20
CA SER A 16 16.92 -4.02 -0.30
C SER A 16 16.15 -2.86 0.37
N ARG A 17 14.84 -2.74 0.14
CA ARG A 17 13.97 -1.77 0.82
C ARG A 17 13.99 -1.93 2.34
N LEU A 18 13.75 -3.16 2.81
CA LEU A 18 13.78 -3.48 4.24
C LEU A 18 15.16 -3.22 4.86
N ARG A 19 16.24 -3.30 4.07
CA ARG A 19 17.60 -2.96 4.51
C ARG A 19 17.80 -1.44 4.60
N SER A 20 17.28 -0.67 3.64
CA SER A 20 17.33 0.79 3.66
C SER A 20 16.58 1.37 4.86
N THR A 21 15.42 0.80 5.21
CA THR A 21 14.66 1.08 6.44
C THR A 21 15.48 0.93 7.74
N ARG A 22 16.57 0.14 7.74
CA ARG A 22 17.37 -0.18 8.93
C ARG A 22 18.12 1.00 9.54
N ARG A 23 18.24 2.14 8.88
CA ARG A 23 19.02 3.26 9.44
C ARG A 23 18.33 3.99 10.60
N SER A 24 17.04 3.73 10.89
CA SER A 24 16.30 4.54 11.87
C SER A 24 15.82 3.82 13.14
N ILE A 25 15.12 2.66 13.12
CA ILE A 25 14.30 2.28 14.31
C ILE A 25 14.39 0.81 14.82
N VAL A 26 14.91 -0.21 14.10
CA VAL A 26 14.74 -1.62 14.55
C VAL A 26 15.98 -2.52 14.43
N SER A 27 16.23 -3.30 15.50
CA SER A 27 17.32 -4.26 15.71
C SER A 27 17.46 -5.37 14.65
N LYS A 28 18.72 -5.82 14.46
CA LYS A 28 19.30 -6.65 13.38
C LYS A 28 18.59 -7.95 12.96
N SER A 29 17.66 -8.50 13.73
CA SER A 29 17.22 -9.91 13.57
C SER A 29 15.84 -10.08 12.91
N ILE A 30 14.91 -9.16 13.15
CA ILE A 30 13.47 -9.44 13.00
C ILE A 30 12.95 -9.04 11.60
N THR A 31 13.40 -7.93 11.02
CA THR A 31 12.82 -7.38 9.76
C THR A 31 13.45 -7.89 8.46
N SER A 32 14.39 -8.84 8.51
CA SER A 32 15.11 -9.32 7.30
C SER A 32 14.42 -10.45 6.54
N ARG A 33 13.32 -10.98 7.08
CA ARG A 33 12.66 -12.18 6.56
C ARG A 33 11.31 -11.81 5.94
N PRO A 34 11.06 -12.14 4.66
CA PRO A 34 9.74 -11.99 4.03
C PRO A 34 8.62 -12.62 4.89
N ILE A 35 8.95 -13.74 5.54
CA ILE A 35 8.08 -14.49 6.44
C ILE A 35 7.53 -13.61 7.58
N LEU A 36 8.30 -12.62 8.05
CA LEU A 36 7.83 -11.76 9.14
C LEU A 36 6.72 -10.82 8.69
N ILE A 37 6.74 -10.35 7.43
CA ILE A 37 5.64 -9.56 6.86
C ILE A 37 4.37 -10.42 6.81
N ALA A 38 4.49 -11.68 6.40
CA ALA A 38 3.37 -12.61 6.43
C ALA A 38 2.85 -12.84 7.86
N LEU A 39 3.74 -13.01 8.84
CA LEU A 39 3.37 -13.20 10.25
C LEU A 39 2.66 -11.96 10.82
N ILE A 40 3.20 -10.77 10.59
CA ILE A 40 2.54 -9.51 10.96
C ILE A 40 1.17 -9.42 10.27
N GLY A 41 1.09 -9.75 8.98
CA GLY A 41 -0.16 -9.80 8.23
C GLY A 41 -1.17 -10.75 8.85
N SER A 42 -0.76 -11.95 9.27
CA SER A 42 -1.65 -12.91 9.94
C SER A 42 -2.14 -12.42 11.29
N VAL A 43 -1.27 -11.84 12.12
CA VAL A 43 -1.66 -11.25 13.41
C VAL A 43 -2.64 -10.09 13.20
N LEU A 44 -2.36 -9.22 12.24
CA LEU A 44 -3.22 -8.09 11.89
C LEU A 44 -4.55 -8.51 11.26
N PHE A 45 -4.57 -9.62 10.51
CA PHE A 45 -5.80 -10.22 10.01
C PHE A 45 -6.70 -10.66 11.16
N VAL A 46 -6.13 -11.38 12.14
CA VAL A 46 -6.87 -11.84 13.34
C VAL A 46 -7.36 -10.64 14.16
N ALA A 47 -6.52 -9.62 14.36
CA ALA A 47 -6.94 -8.39 15.01
C ALA A 47 -8.08 -7.71 14.22
N GLY A 48 -7.98 -7.66 12.89
CA GLY A 48 -9.02 -7.15 12.00
C GLY A 48 -10.34 -7.91 12.16
N LEU A 49 -10.31 -9.25 12.25
CA LEU A 49 -11.50 -10.07 12.51
C LEU A 49 -12.17 -9.68 13.82
N PHE A 50 -11.38 -9.52 14.88
CA PHE A 50 -11.89 -9.10 16.19
C PHE A 50 -12.55 -7.72 16.11
N PHE A 51 -11.86 -6.72 15.54
CA PHE A 51 -12.44 -5.38 15.39
C PHE A 51 -13.67 -5.36 14.48
N GLY A 52 -13.68 -6.12 13.39
CA GLY A 52 -14.84 -6.22 12.50
C GLY A 52 -16.05 -6.82 13.22
N TYR A 53 -15.83 -7.86 14.03
CA TYR A 53 -16.85 -8.46 14.89
C TYR A 53 -17.38 -7.45 15.91
N GLU A 54 -16.51 -6.82 16.69
CA GLU A 54 -16.90 -5.82 17.70
C GLU A 54 -17.69 -4.65 17.08
N THR A 55 -17.27 -4.16 15.90
CA THR A 55 -18.04 -3.11 15.18
C THR A 55 -19.46 -3.58 14.87
N THR A 56 -19.64 -4.81 14.37
CA THR A 56 -20.99 -5.32 14.09
C THR A 56 -21.83 -5.52 15.34
N VAL A 57 -21.23 -6.00 16.44
CA VAL A 57 -21.94 -6.19 17.71
C VAL A 57 -22.34 -4.84 18.30
N PHE A 58 -21.43 -3.87 18.32
CA PHE A 58 -21.68 -2.51 18.80
C PHE A 58 -22.80 -1.82 18.01
N LEU A 59 -22.76 -1.89 16.67
CA LEU A 59 -23.80 -1.30 15.82
C LEU A 59 -25.13 -2.07 15.86
N GLY A 60 -25.10 -3.35 16.20
CA GLY A 60 -26.30 -4.17 16.41
C GLY A 60 -26.95 -3.98 17.77
N TYR A 61 -26.27 -3.31 18.70
CA TYR A 61 -26.78 -3.06 20.03
C TYR A 61 -27.83 -1.94 19.99
N GLY A 62 -29.11 -2.30 20.10
CA GLY A 62 -30.24 -1.34 20.12
C GLY A 62 -30.98 -1.18 18.78
N THR A 63 -30.42 -1.67 17.67
CA THR A 63 -31.08 -1.73 16.36
C THR A 63 -30.76 -3.05 15.69
N SER A 64 -31.77 -3.76 15.17
CA SER A 64 -31.50 -4.92 14.31
C SER A 64 -30.74 -4.45 13.07
N LEU A 65 -29.51 -4.94 12.87
CA LEU A 65 -28.69 -4.76 11.67
C LEU A 65 -29.31 -5.51 10.48
N THR A 66 -30.51 -5.11 10.09
CA THR A 66 -31.29 -5.73 9.03
C THR A 66 -31.75 -4.67 8.03
N GLY A 67 -31.87 -5.07 6.77
CA GLY A 67 -32.39 -4.20 5.73
C GLY A 67 -31.48 -3.01 5.38
N PRO A 68 -32.02 -1.77 5.26
CA PRO A 68 -31.30 -0.63 4.69
C PRO A 68 -30.02 -0.22 5.44
N VAL A 69 -30.01 -0.34 6.76
CA VAL A 69 -28.87 0.08 7.61
C VAL A 69 -27.67 -0.84 7.39
N ALA A 70 -27.91 -2.16 7.33
CA ALA A 70 -26.88 -3.14 7.03
C ALA A 70 -26.33 -2.96 5.61
N HIS A 71 -27.21 -2.65 4.64
CA HIS A 71 -26.80 -2.37 3.27
C HIS A 71 -25.90 -1.13 3.18
N GLN A 72 -26.26 -0.03 3.84
CA GLN A 72 -25.46 1.19 3.84
C GLN A 72 -24.08 0.96 4.47
N LEU A 73 -24.00 0.25 5.61
CA LEU A 73 -22.74 -0.11 6.25
C LEU A 73 -21.83 -0.89 5.30
N VAL A 74 -22.39 -1.90 4.61
CA VAL A 74 -21.66 -2.73 3.65
C VAL A 74 -21.17 -1.90 2.47
N VAL A 75 -22.01 -1.03 1.89
CA VAL A 75 -21.62 -0.17 0.77
C VAL A 75 -20.50 0.79 1.17
N THR A 76 -20.61 1.43 2.34
CA THR A 76 -19.58 2.36 2.82
C THR A 76 -18.25 1.66 3.05
N ILE A 77 -18.24 0.49 3.71
CA ILE A 77 -17.01 -0.21 4.04
C ILE A 77 -16.42 -0.86 2.78
N PHE A 78 -17.23 -1.58 2.00
CA PHE A 78 -16.73 -2.32 0.84
C PHE A 78 -16.40 -1.39 -0.33
N GLY A 79 -17.10 -0.25 -0.47
CA GLY A 79 -16.73 0.80 -1.41
C GLY A 79 -15.51 1.60 -0.96
N GLY A 80 -15.37 1.84 0.35
CA GLY A 80 -14.27 2.61 0.93
C GLY A 80 -12.92 1.87 0.93
N VAL A 81 -12.90 0.55 1.17
CA VAL A 81 -11.66 -0.23 1.26
C VAL A 81 -10.78 -0.12 0.01
N PRO A 82 -11.29 -0.33 -1.22
CA PRO A 82 -10.52 -0.16 -2.45
C PRO A 82 -9.89 1.23 -2.59
N LEU A 83 -10.65 2.29 -2.28
CA LEU A 83 -10.19 3.67 -2.36
C LEU A 83 -9.10 3.95 -1.32
N PHE A 84 -9.33 3.52 -0.08
CA PHE A 84 -8.38 3.62 1.02
C PHE A 84 -7.06 2.92 0.69
N LEU A 85 -7.10 1.73 0.09
CA LEU A 85 -5.88 1.00 -0.29
C LEU A 85 -5.08 1.75 -1.35
N VAL A 86 -5.71 2.29 -2.39
CA VAL A 86 -5.00 3.09 -3.41
C VAL A 86 -4.33 4.31 -2.76
N GLY A 87 -5.09 5.07 -1.97
CA GLY A 87 -4.59 6.27 -1.30
C GLY A 87 -3.46 5.97 -0.31
N PHE A 88 -3.61 4.91 0.48
CA PHE A 88 -2.57 4.49 1.42
C PHE A 88 -1.27 4.12 0.72
N TYR A 89 -1.34 3.27 -0.33
CA TYR A 89 -0.16 2.85 -1.07
C TYR A 89 0.54 4.05 -1.71
N PHE A 90 -0.23 4.97 -2.28
CA PHE A 90 0.28 6.20 -2.86
C PHE A 90 1.01 7.06 -1.81
N THR A 91 0.34 7.37 -0.69
CA THR A 91 0.91 8.20 0.37
C THR A 91 2.13 7.53 1.02
N MET A 92 2.09 6.23 1.29
CA MET A 92 3.24 5.52 1.84
C MET A 92 4.41 5.47 0.87
N GLY A 93 4.17 5.13 -0.40
CA GLY A 93 5.23 5.13 -1.40
C GLY A 93 5.94 6.46 -1.49
N LEU A 94 5.17 7.54 -1.36
CA LEU A 94 5.71 8.88 -1.37
C LEU A 94 6.43 9.28 -0.06
N LEU A 95 5.90 8.92 1.11
CA LEU A 95 6.60 9.15 2.39
C LEU A 95 7.93 8.40 2.41
N TRP A 96 7.96 7.22 1.80
CA TRP A 96 9.16 6.42 1.63
C TRP A 96 10.13 7.04 0.64
N GLU A 97 9.68 7.51 -0.51
CA GLU A 97 10.57 8.12 -1.52
C GLU A 97 11.17 9.45 -1.03
N VAL A 98 10.44 10.20 -0.19
CA VAL A 98 10.97 11.44 0.43
C VAL A 98 11.98 11.15 1.54
N ASN A 99 11.84 10.02 2.26
CA ASN A 99 12.70 9.68 3.41
C ASN A 99 13.85 8.70 3.08
N ALA A 100 13.72 7.87 2.04
CA ALA A 100 14.69 6.83 1.74
C ALA A 100 15.83 7.37 0.86
N SER A 101 17.07 7.05 1.26
CA SER A 101 18.23 7.18 0.38
C SER A 101 18.10 6.19 -0.78
N THR A 102 17.75 6.70 -1.96
CA THR A 102 17.53 5.99 -3.24
C THR A 102 18.73 5.16 -3.74
N GLU A 103 19.88 5.27 -3.08
CA GLU A 103 21.16 4.65 -3.47
C GLU A 103 21.22 3.12 -3.25
N ALA A 104 20.43 2.58 -2.32
CA ALA A 104 20.51 1.15 -1.97
C ALA A 104 19.83 0.23 -3.01
N GLU A 105 18.65 0.60 -3.52
CA GLU A 105 17.93 -0.21 -4.52
C GLU A 105 18.59 -0.15 -5.91
N SER A 106 19.19 0.98 -6.28
CA SER A 106 19.85 1.15 -7.58
C SER A 106 21.09 0.27 -7.71
N THR A 107 21.86 0.10 -6.62
CA THR A 107 23.08 -0.72 -6.61
C THR A 107 22.77 -2.22 -6.76
N ASP A 108 21.73 -2.71 -6.09
CA ASP A 108 21.33 -4.13 -6.20
C ASP A 108 20.71 -4.45 -7.57
N THR A 109 20.09 -3.47 -8.23
CA THR A 109 19.43 -3.64 -9.55
C THR A 109 20.43 -3.83 -10.69
N ILE A 110 21.62 -3.22 -10.61
CA ILE A 110 22.68 -3.32 -11.64
C ILE A 110 23.12 -4.78 -11.85
N ASN A 111 23.16 -5.57 -10.77
CA ASN A 111 23.57 -6.98 -10.81
C ASN A 111 22.57 -7.92 -11.51
N TRP A 112 21.37 -7.42 -11.86
CA TRP A 112 20.32 -8.23 -12.48
C TRP A 112 20.14 -7.98 -13.98
N LEU A 113 20.93 -7.11 -14.59
CA LEU A 113 20.87 -6.84 -16.03
C LEU A 113 21.25 -8.08 -16.86
N PRO A 114 20.62 -8.29 -18.03
CA PRO A 114 19.56 -7.47 -18.62
C PRO A 114 18.16 -7.84 -18.10
N ILE A 115 17.43 -6.83 -17.62
CA ILE A 115 15.98 -6.85 -17.33
C ILE A 115 15.27 -5.87 -18.26
N THR A 116 14.08 -6.25 -18.73
CA THR A 116 13.24 -5.30 -19.49
C THR A 116 12.59 -4.28 -18.55
N PRO A 117 12.25 -3.06 -19.03
CA PRO A 117 11.55 -2.07 -18.21
C PRO A 117 10.25 -2.59 -17.60
N ALA A 118 9.48 -3.39 -18.35
CA ALA A 118 8.26 -4.02 -17.86
C ALA A 118 8.52 -5.03 -16.72
N GLU A 119 9.59 -5.82 -16.81
CA GLU A 119 9.99 -6.75 -15.75
C GLU A 119 10.42 -6.00 -14.48
N TYR A 120 11.09 -4.86 -14.63
CA TYR A 120 11.47 -4.00 -13.50
C TYR A 120 10.23 -3.42 -12.79
N VAL A 121 9.32 -2.79 -13.54
CA VAL A 121 8.10 -2.19 -12.96
C VAL A 121 7.24 -3.25 -12.28
N ALA A 122 7.05 -4.40 -12.91
CA ALA A 122 6.26 -5.48 -12.34
C ALA A 122 6.90 -6.08 -11.07
N ALA A 123 8.23 -6.25 -11.04
CA ALA A 123 8.94 -6.72 -9.84
C ALA A 123 8.91 -5.69 -8.70
N SER A 124 9.05 -4.40 -9.03
CA SER A 124 8.95 -3.30 -8.05
C SER A 124 7.54 -3.17 -7.48
N ALA A 125 6.52 -3.24 -8.34
CA ALA A 125 5.12 -3.25 -7.94
C ALA A 125 4.82 -4.45 -7.02
N LEU A 126 5.24 -5.66 -7.38
CA LEU A 126 5.07 -6.84 -6.53
C LEU A 126 5.78 -6.73 -5.18
N SER A 127 7.01 -6.23 -5.18
CA SER A 127 7.78 -5.95 -3.96
C SER A 127 7.03 -4.98 -3.04
N THR A 128 6.48 -3.91 -3.61
CA THR A 128 5.70 -2.89 -2.91
C THR A 128 4.39 -3.48 -2.36
N SER A 129 3.65 -4.21 -3.20
CA SER A 129 2.42 -4.93 -2.84
C SER A 129 2.62 -5.88 -1.68
N TYR A 130 3.69 -6.67 -1.69
CA TYR A 130 4.00 -7.57 -0.60
C TYR A 130 4.42 -6.83 0.68
N THR A 131 5.26 -5.80 0.55
CA THR A 131 5.75 -5.01 1.70
C THR A 131 4.60 -4.40 2.51
N TYR A 132 3.57 -3.90 1.83
CA TYR A 132 2.39 -3.29 2.46
C TYR A 132 1.18 -4.24 2.57
N SER A 133 1.35 -5.51 2.22
CA SER A 133 0.30 -6.53 2.35
C SER A 133 -0.31 -6.68 3.74
N PRO A 134 0.37 -6.38 4.87
CA PRO A 134 -0.29 -6.44 6.17
C PRO A 134 -1.52 -5.53 6.29
N LEU A 135 -1.55 -4.39 5.58
CA LEU A 135 -2.74 -3.54 5.55
C LEU A 135 -3.89 -4.15 4.76
N LEU A 136 -3.59 -4.81 3.64
CA LEU A 136 -4.59 -5.58 2.89
C LEU A 136 -5.19 -6.69 3.79
N MET A 137 -4.36 -7.32 4.62
CA MET A 137 -4.82 -8.30 5.60
C MET A 137 -5.71 -7.67 6.67
N VAL A 138 -5.42 -6.47 7.17
CA VAL A 138 -6.34 -5.72 8.06
C VAL A 138 -7.68 -5.47 7.37
N ALA A 139 -7.66 -4.99 6.12
CA ALA A 139 -8.88 -4.67 5.38
C ALA A 139 -9.75 -5.91 5.16
N PHE A 140 -9.16 -7.06 4.81
CA PHE A 140 -9.88 -8.32 4.68
C PHE A 140 -10.36 -8.87 6.02
N GLY A 141 -9.51 -8.84 7.05
CA GLY A 141 -9.88 -9.25 8.40
C GLY A 141 -11.05 -8.43 8.95
N TYR A 142 -11.03 -7.12 8.75
CA TYR A 142 -12.10 -6.23 9.19
C TYR A 142 -13.40 -6.43 8.41
N SER A 143 -13.31 -6.64 7.09
CA SER A 143 -14.49 -6.73 6.22
C SER A 143 -15.20 -8.09 6.28
N LEU A 144 -14.49 -9.17 6.60
CA LEU A 144 -15.05 -10.53 6.58
C LEU A 144 -16.19 -10.74 7.60
N PRO A 145 -16.04 -10.41 8.91
CA PRO A 145 -17.12 -10.56 9.89
C PRO A 145 -18.33 -9.72 9.52
N ILE A 146 -18.11 -8.52 8.98
CA ILE A 146 -19.18 -7.62 8.53
C ILE A 146 -19.97 -8.27 7.39
N GLY A 147 -19.30 -8.84 6.39
CA GLY A 147 -19.96 -9.57 5.31
C GLY A 147 -20.75 -10.79 5.79
N VAL A 148 -20.20 -11.56 6.73
CA VAL A 148 -20.86 -12.75 7.28
C VAL A 148 -22.07 -12.38 8.13
N LEU A 149 -21.90 -11.48 9.10
CA LEU A 149 -22.93 -11.16 10.10
C LEU A 149 -24.07 -10.31 9.54
N THR A 150 -23.83 -9.55 8.46
CA THR A 150 -24.89 -8.83 7.75
C THR A 150 -25.56 -9.63 6.63
N GLY A 151 -25.12 -10.87 6.38
CA GLY A 151 -25.62 -11.71 5.28
C GLY A 151 -25.14 -11.29 3.88
N ASN A 152 -24.13 -10.43 3.77
CA ASN A 152 -23.59 -9.89 2.51
C ASN A 152 -22.27 -10.55 2.10
N LEU A 153 -22.16 -11.87 2.23
CA LEU A 153 -20.94 -12.60 1.86
C LEU A 153 -20.57 -12.42 0.38
N ALA A 154 -21.57 -12.32 -0.51
CA ALA A 154 -21.34 -12.07 -1.94
C ALA A 154 -20.62 -10.72 -2.17
N GLY A 155 -20.97 -9.68 -1.41
CA GLY A 155 -20.28 -8.39 -1.48
C GLY A 155 -18.81 -8.50 -1.06
N PHE A 156 -18.51 -9.33 -0.06
CA PHE A 156 -17.13 -9.59 0.36
C PHE A 156 -16.34 -10.32 -0.72
N LEU A 157 -16.95 -11.31 -1.38
CA LEU A 157 -16.31 -12.02 -2.49
C LEU A 157 -16.01 -11.11 -3.69
N VAL A 158 -16.83 -10.06 -3.91
CA VAL A 158 -16.55 -9.01 -4.91
C VAL A 158 -15.48 -8.03 -4.43
N LEU A 159 -15.46 -7.70 -3.14
CA LEU A 159 -14.43 -6.84 -2.54
C LEU A 159 -13.02 -7.41 -2.72
N VAL A 160 -12.83 -8.73 -2.55
CA VAL A 160 -11.51 -9.37 -2.63
C VAL A 160 -10.76 -9.06 -3.94
N PRO A 161 -11.29 -9.36 -5.14
CA PRO A 161 -10.60 -9.05 -6.39
C PRO A 161 -10.44 -7.53 -6.61
N ILE A 162 -11.42 -6.71 -6.22
CA ILE A 162 -11.32 -5.25 -6.37
C ILE A 162 -10.20 -4.69 -5.47
N ALA A 163 -10.08 -5.15 -4.23
CA ALA A 163 -9.00 -4.74 -3.32
C ALA A 163 -7.62 -5.20 -3.82
N LEU A 164 -7.51 -6.40 -4.41
CA LEU A 164 -6.27 -6.87 -5.05
C LEU A 164 -5.90 -6.00 -6.27
N LEU A 165 -6.88 -5.58 -7.06
CA LEU A 165 -6.66 -4.63 -8.15
C LEU A 165 -6.24 -3.26 -7.62
N SER A 166 -6.90 -2.74 -6.58
CA SER A 166 -6.55 -1.48 -5.93
C SER A 166 -5.14 -1.46 -5.37
N THR A 167 -4.70 -2.53 -4.70
CA THR A 167 -3.32 -2.64 -4.20
C THR A 167 -2.31 -2.69 -5.36
N SER A 168 -2.64 -3.40 -6.44
CA SER A 168 -1.83 -3.43 -7.66
C SER A 168 -1.71 -2.04 -8.28
N LEU A 169 -2.82 -1.33 -8.45
CA LEU A 169 -2.84 0.05 -8.95
C LEU A 169 -2.02 0.98 -8.06
N GLY A 170 -2.25 0.95 -6.74
CA GLY A 170 -1.50 1.74 -5.77
C GLY A 170 0.00 1.47 -5.85
N SER A 171 0.41 0.19 -5.96
CA SER A 171 1.82 -0.19 -6.08
C SER A 171 2.48 0.31 -7.36
N VAL A 172 1.77 0.31 -8.49
CA VAL A 172 2.27 0.86 -9.76
C VAL A 172 2.33 2.38 -9.69
N SER A 173 1.36 3.03 -9.04
CA SER A 173 1.39 4.49 -8.82
C SER A 173 2.63 4.92 -8.03
N VAL A 174 3.10 4.11 -7.08
CA VAL A 174 4.37 4.37 -6.37
C VAL A 174 5.57 4.36 -7.33
N GLU A 175 5.60 3.46 -8.31
CA GLU A 175 6.69 3.43 -9.29
C GLU A 175 6.65 4.63 -10.24
N ILE A 176 5.44 5.05 -10.64
CA ILE A 176 5.23 6.27 -11.44
C ILE A 176 5.74 7.49 -10.66
N LEU A 177 5.39 7.59 -9.38
CA LEU A 177 5.87 8.65 -8.49
C LEU A 177 7.40 8.66 -8.38
N ARG A 178 8.01 7.49 -8.17
CA ARG A 178 9.45 7.34 -8.09
C ARG A 178 10.15 7.80 -9.36
N SER A 179 9.64 7.37 -10.52
CA SER A 179 10.17 7.80 -11.83
C SER A 179 10.02 9.32 -12.02
N ALA A 180 8.87 9.89 -11.64
CA ALA A 180 8.63 11.32 -11.69
C ALA A 180 9.58 12.09 -10.76
N LEU A 181 9.80 11.61 -9.53
CA LEU A 181 10.69 12.23 -8.55
C LEU A 181 12.16 12.15 -8.97
N ALA A 182 12.61 11.02 -9.54
CA ALA A 182 13.96 10.89 -10.08
C ALA A 182 14.19 11.82 -11.29
N SER A 183 13.20 11.91 -12.18
CA SER A 183 13.23 12.83 -13.32
C SER A 183 13.24 14.29 -12.85
N ALA A 184 12.45 14.61 -11.84
CA ALA A 184 12.41 15.93 -11.25
C ALA A 184 13.74 16.26 -10.55
N SER A 185 14.31 15.33 -9.77
CA SER A 185 15.60 15.51 -9.08
C SER A 185 16.77 15.73 -10.04
N THR A 186 16.81 15.03 -11.18
CA THR A 186 17.85 15.25 -12.20
C THR A 186 17.69 16.60 -12.90
N ALA A 187 16.45 17.04 -13.14
CA ALA A 187 16.15 18.40 -13.60
C ALA A 187 16.53 19.45 -12.53
N PHE A 188 16.32 19.16 -11.25
CA PHE A 188 16.61 20.06 -10.13
C PHE A 188 18.08 20.12 -9.74
N ASN A 189 18.87 19.06 -9.93
CA ASN A 189 20.32 19.15 -9.70
C ASN A 189 21.02 20.14 -10.65
N ARG A 190 20.36 20.51 -11.76
CA ARG A 190 20.80 21.60 -12.65
C ARG A 190 20.40 23.00 -12.15
N LEU A 191 19.50 23.09 -11.19
CA LEU A 191 18.90 24.33 -10.69
C LEU A 191 19.27 24.50 -9.20
N GLY A 192 20.12 25.47 -8.88
CA GLY A 192 20.78 25.61 -7.56
C GLY A 192 19.87 25.54 -6.31
N GLY A 193 20.50 25.37 -5.13
CA GLY A 193 19.86 24.86 -3.90
C GLY A 193 18.61 25.57 -3.36
N ARG A 194 18.33 26.84 -3.70
CA ARG A 194 17.05 27.50 -3.33
C ARG A 194 15.84 26.89 -4.04
N ILE A 195 16.00 26.46 -5.28
CA ILE A 195 14.92 25.86 -6.08
C ILE A 195 14.57 24.47 -5.55
N THR A 196 15.57 23.72 -5.07
CA THR A 196 15.37 22.40 -4.44
C THR A 196 14.47 22.46 -3.21
N VAL A 197 14.60 23.50 -2.37
CA VAL A 197 13.75 23.70 -1.18
C VAL A 197 12.30 24.00 -1.57
N ILE A 198 12.09 24.90 -2.54
CA ILE A 198 10.75 25.25 -3.05
C ILE A 198 10.06 24.00 -3.62
N MET A 199 10.79 23.17 -4.36
CA MET A 199 10.23 21.95 -4.94
C MET A 199 9.89 20.87 -3.91
N ARG A 200 10.66 20.76 -2.82
CA ARG A 200 10.27 19.89 -1.68
C ARG A 200 8.97 20.37 -1.05
N ILE A 201 8.79 21.67 -0.88
CA ILE A 201 7.56 22.26 -0.33
C ILE A 201 6.39 22.00 -1.28
N VAL A 202 6.56 22.24 -2.59
CA VAL A 202 5.53 21.95 -3.60
C VAL A 202 5.18 20.46 -3.60
N GLY A 203 6.17 19.57 -3.50
CA GLY A 203 5.94 18.13 -3.33
C GLY A 203 5.04 17.86 -2.14
N ILE A 204 5.41 18.35 -0.94
CA ILE A 204 4.61 18.18 0.30
C ILE A 204 3.20 18.73 0.14
N ILE A 205 3.02 19.88 -0.51
CA ILE A 205 1.69 20.44 -0.77
C ILE A 205 0.89 19.50 -1.68
N LEU A 206 1.48 19.02 -2.77
CA LEU A 206 0.82 18.14 -3.74
C LEU A 206 0.40 16.81 -3.10
N ILE A 207 1.23 16.32 -2.16
CA ILE A 207 0.94 15.15 -1.32
C ILE A 207 -0.30 15.38 -0.48
N LEU A 208 -0.31 16.48 0.27
CA LEU A 208 -1.44 16.84 1.13
C LEU A 208 -2.71 17.04 0.30
N LEU A 209 -2.59 17.63 -0.89
CA LEU A 209 -3.71 17.87 -1.81
C LEU A 209 -4.27 16.57 -2.39
N VAL A 210 -3.41 15.64 -2.83
CA VAL A 210 -3.85 14.34 -3.35
C VAL A 210 -4.46 13.49 -2.23
N THR A 211 -3.85 13.47 -1.04
CA THR A 211 -4.44 12.80 0.13
C THR A 211 -5.79 13.43 0.49
N GLN A 212 -5.90 14.75 0.50
CA GLN A 212 -7.20 15.40 0.73
C GLN A 212 -8.21 15.06 -0.37
N LEU A 213 -7.87 15.09 -1.65
CA LEU A 213 -8.81 14.78 -2.73
C LEU A 213 -9.29 13.32 -2.66
N LEU A 214 -8.41 12.37 -2.32
CA LEU A 214 -8.76 10.96 -2.19
C LEU A 214 -9.63 10.64 -0.96
N PHE A 215 -9.54 11.45 0.10
CA PHE A 215 -10.27 11.23 1.36
C PHE A 215 -11.34 12.29 1.67
N SER A 216 -11.43 13.35 0.87
CA SER A 216 -12.56 14.27 0.86
C SER A 216 -13.71 13.50 0.26
N GLY A 217 -14.74 13.18 1.06
CA GLY A 217 -15.94 12.47 0.62
C GLY A 217 -16.80 13.24 -0.40
N VAL A 218 -16.19 14.03 -1.29
CA VAL A 218 -16.83 14.70 -2.43
C VAL A 218 -17.11 13.69 -3.56
N PHE A 219 -16.41 12.55 -3.57
CA PHE A 219 -16.56 11.47 -4.57
C PHE A 219 -17.11 10.15 -4.01
N LEU A 220 -17.57 10.12 -2.75
CA LEU A 220 -18.27 9.01 -2.09
C LEU A 220 -19.71 9.41 -1.82
#